data_AF-E3EL43-F1
#
_entry.id   AF-E3EL43-F1
#
_cell.length_a   1.000
_cell.length_b   1.000
_cell.length_c   1.000
_cell.angle_alpha   90.00
_cell.angle_beta   90.00
_cell.angle_gamma   90.00
#
_symmetry.space_group_name_H-M   'P 1'
#
loop_
_entity.id
_entity.type
_entity.pdbx_description
1 polymer ?
#
loop_
_entity_poly.entity_id
_entity_poly.type
_entity_poly.pdbx_seq_one_letter_code
_entity_poly.pdbx_strand_id
1 'polypeptide(L)'
;MQALSDILDTTGLFYYMTMKDYERSERKQRKYKPRLIRRVFPTEKARLIQNGNAMYTSLFDFKILRRYVDKKLRIESYEELFRFLSQLPFHECMNPAMTLDTYFPCKYIFGNYAWITQDSNGHYRYFSKKKSGDAVSFDLLDLIEIAYGIPTMEAVEKATDIFSIRFMEEVWKKEQKEKYIRNYQFIKSEIQDENQYPMLYRYLREFAPLLEALNALGTLHIHKKEYSYKNHNSFFASSSHITNVMGMYTSSKIAKLLNVFAVLGLIEKVPTSELHPLFLKESLKITEQRCLGNSVSFYIVHSFNQMAEEAERRAALLNQNGIRYSNISKTVLSKVFGLEFAESIYVQTIQKNKKKQAKRLEVVQHQLELNFLERARRASVVTKSNVLEEEVGELTEKQKKHHLNQIWTYLMEKYHCEYIKPTAQMKKEFALSTFEYIAIPKDRSLL
;
A
#
# COMPACT_ATOMS: atom_id res chain seq x y z
N MET A 1 -6.75 -1.32 23.53
CA MET A 1 -6.83 -0.20 22.57
C MET A 1 -5.54 0.57 22.68
N GLN A 2 -4.65 0.39 21.71
CA GLN A 2 -3.43 1.19 21.62
C GLN A 2 -3.85 2.59 21.15
N ALA A 3 -3.39 3.64 21.82
CA ALA A 3 -3.84 4.99 21.53
C ALA A 3 -3.44 5.35 20.08
N LEU A 4 -4.32 6.03 19.35
CA LEU A 4 -4.06 6.48 17.98
C LEU A 4 -2.77 7.34 17.88
N SER A 5 -2.37 7.95 19.00
CA SER A 5 -1.09 8.66 19.18
C SER A 5 0.14 7.76 19.03
N ASP A 6 0.08 6.51 19.48
CA ASP A 6 1.24 5.60 19.51
C ASP A 6 1.54 5.00 18.12
N ILE A 7 0.55 5.02 17.22
CA ILE A 7 0.63 4.57 15.83
C ILE A 7 1.19 5.68 14.91
N LEU A 8 1.01 6.94 15.30
CA LEU A 8 1.51 8.13 14.57
C LEU A 8 3.03 8.23 14.58
N ASP A 9 3.69 7.76 15.65
CA ASP A 9 5.16 7.83 15.78
C ASP A 9 5.91 6.70 15.07
N THR A 10 5.24 5.61 14.69
CA THR A 10 5.91 4.34 14.36
C THR A 10 5.94 3.97 12.87
N THR A 11 5.12 4.56 12.00
CA THR A 11 4.87 3.95 10.68
C THR A 11 5.64 4.56 9.49
N GLY A 12 5.96 5.86 9.53
CA GLY A 12 6.76 6.51 8.46
C GLY A 12 8.28 6.41 8.66
N LEU A 13 8.76 6.50 9.90
CA LEU A 13 10.19 6.57 10.24
C LEU A 13 10.86 5.19 10.31
N PHE A 14 10.12 4.16 10.73
CA PHE A 14 10.63 2.79 10.84
C PHE A 14 11.04 2.24 9.47
N TYR A 15 10.28 2.60 8.41
CA TYR A 15 10.62 2.26 7.03
C TYR A 15 11.88 2.99 6.53
N TYR A 16 12.08 4.26 6.91
CA TYR A 16 13.26 5.05 6.55
C TYR A 16 14.53 4.56 7.25
N MET A 17 14.45 4.26 8.55
CA MET A 17 15.59 3.75 9.31
C MET A 17 16.00 2.35 8.83
N THR A 18 15.02 1.46 8.59
CA THR A 18 15.31 0.10 8.11
C THR A 18 15.83 0.05 6.68
N MET A 19 15.38 0.92 5.77
CA MET A 19 15.90 0.98 4.39
C MET A 19 17.30 1.60 4.31
N LYS A 20 17.57 2.70 5.04
CA LYS A 20 18.93 3.26 5.09
C LYS A 20 19.88 2.29 5.78
N ASP A 21 19.46 1.60 6.84
CA ASP A 21 20.29 0.59 7.52
C ASP A 21 20.47 -0.69 6.69
N TYR A 22 19.49 -1.06 5.86
CA TYR A 22 19.61 -2.14 4.85
C TYR A 22 20.60 -1.78 3.74
N GLU A 23 20.48 -0.60 3.12
CA GLU A 23 21.42 -0.09 2.11
C GLU A 23 22.84 0.13 2.69
N ARG A 24 22.95 0.49 3.98
CA ARG A 24 24.22 0.56 4.73
C ARG A 24 24.79 -0.81 5.08
N SER A 25 23.96 -1.85 5.19
CA SER A 25 24.38 -3.23 5.47
C SER A 25 24.93 -3.92 4.22
N GLU A 26 24.40 -3.64 3.02
CA GLU A 26 24.92 -4.17 1.75
C GLU A 26 26.31 -3.61 1.40
N ARG A 27 26.62 -2.36 1.79
CA ARG A 27 27.97 -1.79 1.62
C ARG A 27 29.05 -2.49 2.47
N LYS A 28 28.69 -3.32 3.45
CA LYS A 28 29.64 -4.06 4.31
C LYS A 28 30.22 -5.32 3.67
N GLN A 29 29.80 -5.71 2.46
CA GLN A 29 30.35 -6.89 1.79
C GLN A 29 31.66 -6.67 1.02
N ARG A 30 32.22 -5.45 1.01
CA ARG A 30 33.54 -5.19 0.40
C ARG A 30 34.65 -5.23 1.45
N LYS A 31 35.42 -6.33 1.42
CA LYS A 31 36.61 -6.57 2.25
C LYS A 31 37.70 -5.53 1.96
N TYR A 32 37.92 -4.61 2.89
CA TYR A 32 39.23 -3.99 3.15
C TYR A 32 39.23 -3.37 4.56
N LYS A 33 40.26 -3.65 5.38
CA LYS A 33 40.44 -3.06 6.72
C LYS A 33 41.55 -2.00 6.69
N PRO A 34 41.23 -0.70 6.54
CA PRO A 34 42.00 0.37 7.16
C PRO A 34 41.39 0.72 8.52
N ARG A 35 42.16 1.35 9.43
CA ARG A 35 41.66 1.87 10.73
C ARG A 35 40.34 2.61 10.50
N LEU A 36 39.24 2.08 11.06
CA LEU A 36 37.89 2.40 10.59
C LEU A 36 37.49 3.80 11.05
N ILE A 37 37.37 4.73 10.10
CA ILE A 37 36.49 5.88 10.27
C ILE A 37 35.06 5.31 10.29
N ARG A 38 34.37 5.43 11.42
CA ARG A 38 32.97 5.01 11.57
C ARG A 38 32.06 6.22 11.70
N ARG A 39 30.79 6.05 11.34
CA ARG A 39 29.76 7.02 11.76
C ARG A 39 29.46 6.84 13.25
N VAL A 40 28.97 7.90 13.88
CA VAL A 40 28.45 7.87 15.26
C VAL A 40 27.36 6.81 15.35
N PHE A 41 27.40 5.95 16.35
CA PHE A 41 26.29 5.01 16.56
C PHE A 41 25.05 5.74 17.08
N PRO A 42 23.82 5.27 16.78
CA PRO A 42 22.60 5.91 17.25
C PRO A 42 22.56 6.16 18.77
N THR A 43 23.09 5.21 19.56
CA THR A 43 23.15 5.32 21.03
C THR A 43 24.15 6.36 21.52
N GLU A 44 25.30 6.50 20.84
CA GLU A 44 26.29 7.55 21.14
C GLU A 44 25.75 8.93 20.76
N LYS A 45 25.07 9.02 19.62
CA LYS A 45 24.42 10.25 19.15
C LYS A 45 23.31 10.68 20.09
N ALA A 46 22.46 9.76 20.54
CA ALA A 46 21.41 10.04 21.52
C ALA A 46 21.99 10.61 22.84
N ARG A 47 23.13 10.09 23.31
CA ARG A 47 23.82 10.66 24.49
C ARG A 47 24.34 12.08 24.24
N LEU A 48 24.90 12.35 23.06
CA LEU A 48 25.37 13.69 22.69
C LEU A 48 24.19 14.68 22.58
N ILE A 49 23.06 14.25 22.03
CA ILE A 49 21.81 15.02 21.94
C ILE A 49 21.25 15.30 23.33
N GLN A 50 21.20 14.31 24.23
CA GLN A 50 20.75 14.51 25.62
C GLN A 50 21.63 15.50 26.40
N ASN A 51 22.93 15.54 26.07
CA ASN A 51 23.86 16.53 26.62
C ASN A 51 23.82 17.87 25.86
N GLY A 52 23.06 17.95 24.77
CA GLY A 52 22.89 19.10 23.90
C GLY A 52 22.02 20.18 24.53
N ASN A 53 22.60 20.92 25.47
CA ASN A 53 22.02 22.13 26.06
C ASN A 53 22.64 23.40 25.44
N ALA A 54 22.27 24.58 25.95
CA ALA A 54 22.78 25.91 25.58
C ALA A 54 24.32 26.00 25.36
N MET A 55 25.08 25.08 25.96
CA MET A 55 26.51 24.92 25.74
C MET A 55 26.89 24.75 24.26
N TYR A 56 26.26 23.85 23.50
CA TYR A 56 26.66 23.59 22.10
C TYR A 56 26.12 24.62 21.12
N THR A 57 24.96 25.24 21.36
CA THR A 57 24.47 26.33 20.51
C THR A 57 25.41 27.53 20.51
N SER A 58 26.14 27.79 21.61
CA SER A 58 27.16 28.84 21.65
C SER A 58 28.42 28.54 20.81
N LEU A 59 28.64 27.27 20.46
CA LEU A 59 29.82 26.83 19.69
C LEU A 59 29.63 26.98 18.18
N PHE A 60 28.38 27.18 17.73
CA PHE A 60 28.02 27.26 16.33
C PHE A 60 27.12 28.46 16.03
N ASP A 61 27.54 29.32 15.12
CA ASP A 61 26.66 30.28 14.46
C ASP A 61 26.31 29.79 13.05
N PHE A 62 25.36 28.86 12.99
CA PHE A 62 24.89 28.29 11.72
C PHE A 62 24.35 29.35 10.75
N LYS A 63 23.91 30.52 11.23
CA LYS A 63 23.36 31.58 10.36
C LYS A 63 24.41 32.13 9.39
N ILE A 64 25.69 32.04 9.73
CA ILE A 64 26.79 32.44 8.84
C ILE A 64 26.72 31.68 7.52
N LEU A 65 26.30 30.40 7.53
CA LEU A 65 26.23 29.59 6.32
C LEU A 65 25.17 30.06 5.32
N ARG A 66 24.21 30.90 5.75
CA ARG A 66 23.18 31.47 4.88
C ARG A 66 23.78 32.27 3.71
N ARG A 67 25.00 32.80 3.85
CA ARG A 67 25.69 33.52 2.77
C ARG A 67 26.06 32.64 1.57
N TYR A 68 26.13 31.32 1.77
CA TYR A 68 26.40 30.33 0.73
C TYR A 68 25.13 29.76 0.09
N VAL A 69 23.96 30.23 0.52
CA VAL A 69 22.68 29.73 0.03
C VAL A 69 22.07 30.78 -0.90
N ASP A 70 21.83 30.39 -2.15
CA ASP A 70 21.07 31.24 -3.08
C ASP A 70 19.64 31.44 -2.54
N LYS A 71 19.18 32.69 -2.48
CA LYS A 71 17.82 33.04 -2.05
C LYS A 71 16.73 32.40 -2.92
N LYS A 72 17.06 32.03 -4.16
CA LYS A 72 16.16 31.34 -5.10
C LYS A 72 16.33 29.82 -5.10
N LEU A 73 17.19 29.27 -4.23
CA LEU A 73 17.44 27.83 -4.17
C LEU A 73 16.15 27.08 -3.87
N ARG A 74 15.84 26.12 -4.75
CA ARG A 74 14.73 25.18 -4.59
C ARG A 74 15.32 23.79 -4.56
N ILE A 75 14.92 23.02 -3.56
CA ILE A 75 15.35 21.64 -3.39
C ILE A 75 14.12 20.75 -3.49
N GLU A 76 14.16 19.78 -4.38
CA GLU A 76 13.01 18.95 -4.74
C GLU A 76 12.96 17.64 -3.93
N SER A 77 14.10 17.17 -3.40
CA SER A 77 14.18 15.88 -2.70
C SER A 77 15.12 15.90 -1.48
N TYR A 78 14.95 14.93 -0.57
CA TYR A 78 15.86 14.74 0.56
C TYR A 78 17.29 14.41 0.11
N GLU A 79 17.47 13.71 -1.01
CA GLU A 79 18.81 13.38 -1.52
C GLU A 79 19.56 14.66 -1.93
N GLU A 80 18.88 15.52 -2.68
CA GLU A 80 19.40 16.83 -3.08
C GLU A 80 19.67 17.71 -1.85
N LEU A 81 18.76 17.71 -0.86
CA LEU A 81 18.95 18.44 0.39
C LEU A 81 20.20 17.98 1.13
N PHE A 82 20.37 16.68 1.35
CA PHE A 82 21.54 16.17 2.07
C PHE A 82 22.84 16.41 1.31
N ARG A 83 22.82 16.30 -0.03
CA ARG A 83 23.96 16.64 -0.87
C ARG A 83 24.32 18.11 -0.70
N PHE A 84 23.35 19.00 -0.84
CA PHE A 84 23.54 20.45 -0.67
C PHE A 84 24.12 20.78 0.72
N LEU A 85 23.49 20.28 1.79
CA LEU A 85 23.93 20.54 3.16
C LEU A 85 25.34 19.99 3.43
N SER A 86 25.72 18.87 2.82
CA SER A 86 27.07 18.32 2.95
C SER A 86 28.13 19.19 2.27
N GLN A 87 27.77 20.05 1.32
CA GLN A 87 28.67 20.97 0.63
C GLN A 87 28.78 22.35 1.31
N LEU A 88 28.02 22.61 2.38
CA LEU A 88 28.13 23.87 3.11
C LEU A 88 29.41 23.91 3.97
N PRO A 89 30.17 25.02 3.95
CA PRO A 89 31.45 25.16 4.65
C PRO A 89 31.27 25.36 6.16
N PHE A 90 30.78 24.34 6.87
CA PHE A 90 30.44 24.44 8.30
C PHE A 90 31.65 24.62 9.24
N HIS A 91 32.88 24.57 8.73
CA HIS A 91 34.05 25.00 9.49
C HIS A 91 33.98 26.49 9.88
N GLU A 92 33.30 27.30 9.06
CA GLU A 92 33.14 28.74 9.27
C GLU A 92 32.06 29.10 10.29
N CYS A 93 31.10 28.19 10.50
CA CYS A 93 30.06 28.42 11.50
C CYS A 93 30.52 28.05 12.92
N MET A 94 31.75 27.53 13.10
CA MET A 94 32.29 27.27 14.43
C MET A 94 32.76 28.57 15.10
N ASN A 95 32.71 28.64 16.43
CA ASN A 95 33.21 29.78 17.20
C ASN A 95 34.42 29.41 18.10
N PRO A 96 35.66 29.86 17.80
CA PRO A 96 36.05 30.58 16.59
C PRO A 96 35.98 29.69 15.35
N ALA A 97 36.03 30.29 14.15
CA ALA A 97 36.07 29.54 12.89
C ALA A 97 37.31 28.65 12.84
N MET A 98 37.16 27.45 12.28
CA MET A 98 38.23 26.44 12.24
C MET A 98 38.89 26.40 10.86
N THR A 99 40.22 26.26 10.82
CA THR A 99 40.95 26.00 9.57
C THR A 99 40.77 24.54 9.16
N LEU A 100 40.55 24.30 7.86
CA LEU A 100 40.47 22.94 7.31
C LEU A 100 41.76 22.16 7.57
N ASP A 101 41.62 20.85 7.71
CA ASP A 101 42.70 19.86 7.88
C ASP A 101 43.65 20.13 9.06
N THR A 102 43.20 20.96 10.01
CA THR A 102 43.94 21.30 11.22
C THR A 102 43.32 20.60 12.42
N TYR A 103 44.16 20.03 13.28
CA TYR A 103 43.71 19.36 14.50
C TYR A 103 43.41 20.36 15.62
N PHE A 104 42.30 20.16 16.32
CA PHE A 104 41.89 20.95 17.49
C PHE A 104 41.22 20.08 18.56
N PRO A 105 41.09 20.53 19.82
CA PRO A 105 40.34 19.80 20.84
C PRO A 105 38.89 19.57 20.43
N CYS A 106 38.39 18.34 20.52
CA CYS A 106 37.03 18.02 20.11
C CYS A 106 36.00 18.72 21.01
N LYS A 107 35.06 19.43 20.39
CA LYS A 107 34.03 20.20 21.08
C LYS A 107 32.87 19.37 21.63
N TYR A 108 32.69 18.15 21.11
CA TYR A 108 31.56 17.28 21.45
C TYR A 108 31.92 16.12 22.37
N ILE A 109 33.15 15.61 22.27
CA ILE A 109 33.59 14.42 23.01
C ILE A 109 34.86 14.80 23.77
N PHE A 110 34.74 14.93 25.08
CA PHE A 110 35.87 15.31 25.94
C PHE A 110 37.03 14.32 25.83
N GLY A 111 38.26 14.85 25.75
CA GLY A 111 39.48 14.05 25.61
C GLY A 111 39.79 13.57 24.19
N ASN A 112 38.92 13.84 23.21
CA ASN A 112 39.21 13.61 21.80
C ASN A 112 39.86 14.84 21.15
N TYR A 113 40.60 14.63 20.06
CA TYR A 113 40.92 15.66 19.08
C TYR A 113 39.95 15.57 17.90
N ALA A 114 39.81 16.66 17.17
CA ALA A 114 38.94 16.78 16.02
C ALA A 114 39.62 17.51 14.87
N TRP A 115 39.07 17.36 13.67
CA TRP A 115 39.46 18.11 12.48
C TRP A 115 38.27 18.16 11.52
N ILE A 116 38.31 19.11 10.57
CA ILE A 116 37.31 19.20 9.50
C ILE A 116 38.04 19.10 8.16
N THR A 117 37.57 18.24 7.29
CA THR A 117 38.12 18.06 5.93
C THR A 117 37.02 18.24 4.91
N GLN A 118 37.39 18.72 3.72
CA GLN A 118 36.56 18.69 2.52
C GLN A 118 37.04 17.58 1.59
N ASP A 119 36.13 16.72 1.11
CA ASP A 119 36.47 15.71 0.11
C ASP A 119 36.55 16.29 -1.31
N SER A 120 37.00 15.48 -2.28
CA SER A 120 37.12 15.89 -3.68
C SER A 120 35.79 16.26 -4.35
N ASN A 121 34.64 15.88 -3.77
CA ASN A 121 33.30 16.23 -4.24
C ASN A 121 32.75 17.49 -3.55
N GLY A 122 33.58 18.14 -2.74
CA GLY A 122 33.23 19.34 -1.98
C GLY A 122 32.49 19.06 -0.68
N HIS A 123 32.35 17.80 -0.25
CA HIS A 123 31.64 17.48 1.00
C HIS A 123 32.51 17.72 2.23
N TYR A 124 31.99 18.51 3.16
CA TYR A 124 32.62 18.75 4.45
C TYR A 124 32.26 17.65 5.44
N ARG A 125 33.23 17.24 6.27
CA ARG A 125 33.02 16.28 7.36
C ARG A 125 33.83 16.65 8.60
N TYR A 126 33.16 16.65 9.75
CA TYR A 126 33.78 16.84 11.06
C TYR A 126 34.18 15.47 11.59
N PHE A 127 35.42 15.31 12.01
CA PHE A 127 35.92 14.08 12.60
C PHE A 127 36.30 14.30 14.06
N SER A 128 36.08 13.29 14.89
CA SER A 128 36.46 13.25 16.31
C SER A 128 37.16 11.92 16.57
N LYS A 129 38.33 11.95 17.22
CA LYS A 129 39.11 10.75 17.47
C LYS A 129 39.82 10.81 18.82
N LYS A 130 39.84 9.67 19.51
CA LYS A 130 40.66 9.45 20.71
C LYS A 130 42.07 9.02 20.31
N LYS A 131 43.08 9.33 21.13
CA LYS A 131 44.49 8.92 20.89
C LYS A 131 44.63 7.44 20.50
N SER A 132 43.84 6.56 21.10
CA SER A 132 43.83 5.11 20.87
C SER A 132 42.44 4.57 20.52
N GLY A 133 41.86 5.04 19.40
CA GLY A 133 40.56 4.54 18.93
C GLY A 133 40.22 4.90 17.48
N ASP A 134 39.07 4.41 17.05
CA ASP A 134 38.47 4.74 15.76
C ASP A 134 38.07 6.22 15.69
N ALA A 135 38.14 6.79 14.48
CA ALA A 135 37.59 8.11 14.23
C ALA A 135 36.07 8.01 14.07
N VAL A 136 35.36 8.97 14.65
CA VAL A 136 33.94 9.16 14.46
C VAL A 136 33.72 10.36 13.56
N SER A 137 32.82 10.25 12.60
CA SER A 137 32.50 11.33 11.66
C SER A 137 31.08 11.84 11.80
N PHE A 138 30.92 13.15 11.61
CA PHE A 138 29.68 13.90 11.69
C PHE A 138 29.51 14.77 10.44
N ASP A 139 28.31 14.82 9.88
CA ASP A 139 27.91 15.81 8.88
C ASP A 139 27.19 17.01 9.50
N LEU A 140 26.88 18.04 8.70
CA LEU A 140 26.23 19.26 9.18
C LEU A 140 24.90 18.97 9.90
N LEU A 141 24.13 17.98 9.43
CA LEU A 141 22.88 17.58 10.10
C LEU A 141 23.17 17.00 11.48
N ASP A 142 24.16 16.10 11.57
CA ASP A 142 24.58 15.56 12.86
C ASP A 142 24.97 16.68 13.84
N LEU A 143 25.65 17.73 13.35
CA LEU A 143 26.01 18.90 14.17
C LEU A 143 24.78 19.69 14.64
N ILE A 144 23.79 19.91 13.76
CA ILE A 144 22.54 20.60 14.10
C ILE A 144 21.73 19.80 15.12
N GLU A 145 21.59 18.49 14.92
CA GLU A 145 20.89 17.58 15.86
C GLU A 145 21.51 17.66 17.26
N ILE A 146 22.84 17.59 17.35
CA ILE A 146 23.57 17.65 18.63
C ILE A 146 23.49 19.06 19.24
N ALA A 147 23.66 20.11 18.44
CA ALA A 147 23.68 21.48 18.93
C ALA A 147 22.33 21.92 19.51
N TYR A 148 21.22 21.50 18.90
CA TYR A 148 19.88 21.89 19.33
C TYR A 148 19.17 20.82 20.19
N GLY A 149 19.74 19.63 20.36
CA GLY A 149 19.11 18.57 21.14
C GLY A 149 17.85 17.98 20.47
N ILE A 150 17.80 17.97 19.14
CA ILE A 150 16.60 17.61 18.34
C ILE A 150 16.82 16.37 17.46
N PRO A 151 15.76 15.61 17.14
CA PRO A 151 15.85 14.47 16.23
C PRO A 151 16.07 14.89 14.77
N THR A 152 16.44 13.95 13.89
CA THR A 152 16.81 14.22 12.49
C THR A 152 15.75 14.99 11.71
N MET A 153 14.46 14.72 11.93
CA MET A 153 13.38 15.39 11.19
C MET A 153 13.28 16.87 11.56
N GLU A 154 13.27 17.16 12.85
CA GLU A 154 13.29 18.55 13.35
C GLU A 154 14.59 19.25 12.93
N ALA A 155 15.72 18.53 12.86
CA ALA A 155 16.97 19.10 12.36
C ALA A 155 16.91 19.45 10.87
N VAL A 156 16.18 18.68 10.05
CA VAL A 156 15.93 19.04 8.64
C VAL A 156 15.11 20.31 8.56
N GLU A 157 13.99 20.39 9.27
CA GLU A 157 13.13 21.59 9.31
C GLU A 157 13.92 22.81 9.78
N LYS A 158 14.69 22.65 10.86
CA LYS A 158 15.58 23.67 11.41
C LYS A 158 16.62 24.12 10.39
N ALA A 159 17.26 23.19 9.67
CA ALA A 159 18.24 23.51 8.65
C ALA A 159 17.60 24.29 7.50
N THR A 160 16.45 23.85 7.00
CA THR A 160 15.73 24.55 5.93
C THR A 160 15.31 25.96 6.36
N ASP A 161 14.95 26.15 7.62
CA ASP A 161 14.59 27.47 8.16
C ASP A 161 15.82 28.39 8.31
N ILE A 162 16.88 27.92 8.97
CA ILE A 162 18.12 28.69 9.19
C ILE A 162 18.69 29.17 7.85
N PHE A 163 18.71 28.28 6.85
CA PHE A 163 19.27 28.55 5.54
C PHE A 163 18.26 29.16 4.56
N SER A 164 16.98 29.26 4.94
CA SER A 164 15.88 29.73 4.09
C SER A 164 15.75 28.98 2.77
N ILE A 165 15.89 27.65 2.82
CA ILE A 165 15.79 26.76 1.66
C ILE A 165 14.32 26.48 1.38
N ARG A 166 13.87 26.69 0.14
CA ARG A 166 12.54 26.26 -0.29
C ARG A 166 12.55 24.76 -0.60
N PHE A 167 12.21 23.95 0.41
CA PHE A 167 12.17 22.49 0.29
C PHE A 167 10.80 22.00 -0.17
N MET A 168 10.69 21.61 -1.45
CA MET A 168 9.41 21.34 -2.11
C MET A 168 8.72 20.06 -1.62
N GLU A 169 9.47 19.13 -1.05
CA GLU A 169 8.95 17.93 -0.40
C GLU A 169 8.03 18.28 0.78
N GLU A 170 8.44 19.21 1.65
CA GLU A 170 7.62 19.62 2.81
C GLU A 170 6.40 20.44 2.36
N VAL A 171 6.55 21.28 1.34
CA VAL A 171 5.42 21.98 0.70
C VAL A 171 4.40 20.97 0.20
N TRP A 172 4.83 19.97 -0.56
CA TRP A 172 3.95 18.93 -1.09
C TRP A 172 3.28 18.12 0.02
N LYS A 173 4.01 17.71 1.07
CA LYS A 173 3.43 17.00 2.23
C LYS A 173 2.37 17.84 2.92
N LYS A 174 2.60 19.14 3.10
CA LYS A 174 1.63 20.07 3.68
C LYS A 174 0.37 20.16 2.81
N GLU A 175 0.52 20.30 1.49
CA GLU A 175 -0.60 20.29 0.55
C GLU A 175 -1.42 18.98 0.64
N GLN A 176 -0.75 17.83 0.74
CA GLN A 176 -1.44 16.55 0.94
C GLN A 176 -2.20 16.52 2.28
N LYS A 177 -1.59 16.96 3.39
CA LYS A 177 -2.26 17.04 4.71
C LYS A 177 -3.50 17.94 4.66
N GLU A 178 -3.38 19.12 4.06
CA GLU A 178 -4.49 20.06 3.92
C GLU A 178 -5.63 19.47 3.07
N LYS A 179 -5.32 18.75 1.98
CA LYS A 179 -6.30 18.02 1.19
C LYS A 179 -7.10 17.03 2.07
N TYR A 180 -6.43 16.22 2.88
CA TYR A 180 -7.10 15.27 3.76
C TYR A 180 -7.97 15.96 4.83
N ILE A 181 -7.52 17.10 5.38
CA ILE A 181 -8.33 17.88 6.33
C ILE A 181 -9.60 18.41 5.66
N ARG A 182 -9.49 18.99 4.46
CA ARG A 182 -10.64 19.48 3.69
C ARG A 182 -11.61 18.36 3.33
N ASN A 183 -11.10 17.20 2.94
CA ASN A 183 -11.91 16.02 2.67
C ASN A 183 -12.71 15.57 3.91
N TYR A 184 -12.08 15.58 5.09
CA TYR A 184 -12.78 15.26 6.33
C TYR A 184 -13.91 16.25 6.61
N GLN A 185 -13.66 17.55 6.43
CA GLN A 185 -14.67 18.59 6.55
C GLN A 185 -15.83 18.38 5.56
N PHE A 186 -15.53 18.05 4.30
CA PHE A 186 -16.52 17.73 3.28
C PHE A 186 -17.40 16.52 3.66
N ILE A 187 -16.81 15.47 4.24
CA ILE A 187 -17.60 14.32 4.71
C ILE A 187 -18.57 14.70 5.83
N LYS A 188 -18.16 15.60 6.74
CA LYS A 188 -18.97 16.04 7.87
C LYS A 188 -20.03 17.08 7.53
N SER A 189 -19.87 17.79 6.42
CA SER A 189 -20.78 18.86 5.98
C SER A 189 -21.55 18.42 4.73
N GLU A 190 -20.91 18.48 3.58
CA GLU A 190 -21.49 18.29 2.24
C GLU A 190 -22.09 16.89 2.03
N ILE A 191 -21.42 15.82 2.49
CA ILE A 191 -21.97 14.44 2.38
C ILE A 191 -23.16 14.24 3.33
N GLN A 192 -23.40 15.15 4.28
CA GLN A 192 -24.58 15.09 5.14
C GLN A 192 -25.73 15.95 4.61
N ASP A 193 -25.52 16.80 3.60
CA ASP A 193 -26.54 17.66 3.01
C ASP A 193 -27.11 17.04 1.73
N GLU A 194 -28.34 16.52 1.81
CA GLU A 194 -29.06 15.94 0.68
C GLU A 194 -29.45 16.97 -0.39
N ASN A 195 -29.51 18.27 -0.06
CA ASN A 195 -30.01 19.27 -1.00
C ASN A 195 -29.01 19.59 -2.10
N GLN A 196 -27.71 19.59 -1.79
CA GLN A 196 -26.67 20.01 -2.73
C GLN A 196 -26.24 18.88 -3.67
N TYR A 197 -26.03 17.67 -3.14
CA TYR A 197 -25.61 16.50 -3.90
C TYR A 197 -26.49 15.27 -3.58
N PRO A 198 -27.76 15.26 -4.01
CA PRO A 198 -28.74 14.26 -3.58
C PRO A 198 -28.37 12.82 -3.96
N MET A 199 -27.83 12.60 -5.16
CA MET A 199 -27.45 11.25 -5.57
C MET A 199 -26.18 10.80 -4.87
N LEU A 200 -25.19 11.67 -4.74
CA LEU A 200 -23.96 11.39 -4.01
C LEU A 200 -24.26 11.10 -2.54
N TYR A 201 -25.10 11.91 -1.89
CA TYR A 201 -25.61 11.70 -0.54
C TYR A 201 -26.20 10.30 -0.38
N ARG A 202 -27.09 9.89 -1.31
CA ARG A 202 -27.71 8.57 -1.31
C ARG A 202 -26.71 7.42 -1.39
N TYR A 203 -25.63 7.57 -2.15
CA TYR A 203 -24.58 6.54 -2.24
C TYR A 203 -23.62 6.55 -1.06
N LEU A 204 -23.40 7.69 -0.41
CA LEU A 204 -22.34 7.84 0.58
C LEU A 204 -22.82 7.81 2.03
N ARG A 205 -24.06 8.22 2.35
CA ARG A 205 -24.50 8.42 3.75
C ARG A 205 -24.28 7.20 4.66
N GLU A 206 -24.57 5.98 4.19
CA GLU A 206 -24.37 4.75 4.97
C GLU A 206 -22.87 4.40 5.10
N PHE A 207 -22.05 4.85 4.15
CA PHE A 207 -20.64 4.46 3.99
C PHE A 207 -19.65 5.59 4.26
N ALA A 208 -20.12 6.74 4.73
CA ALA A 208 -19.29 7.87 5.14
C ALA A 208 -18.20 7.45 6.15
N PRO A 209 -18.47 6.57 7.15
CA PRO A 209 -17.43 6.07 8.04
C PRO A 209 -16.29 5.35 7.33
N LEU A 210 -16.57 4.63 6.24
CA LEU A 210 -15.53 3.96 5.45
C LEU A 210 -14.68 4.99 4.68
N LEU A 211 -15.31 6.05 4.17
CA LEU A 211 -14.61 7.13 3.49
C LEU A 211 -13.72 7.93 4.46
N GLU A 212 -14.19 8.16 5.69
CA GLU A 212 -13.40 8.73 6.78
C GLU A 212 -12.18 7.87 7.10
N ALA A 213 -12.35 6.56 7.20
CA ALA A 213 -11.24 5.63 7.45
C ALA A 213 -10.19 5.66 6.33
N LEU A 214 -10.62 5.70 5.06
CA LEU A 214 -9.69 5.84 3.93
C LEU A 214 -8.95 7.18 3.96
N ASN A 215 -9.64 8.26 4.29
CA ASN A 215 -9.04 9.59 4.41
C ASN A 215 -8.01 9.65 5.55
N ALA A 216 -8.32 9.03 6.69
CA ALA A 216 -7.41 8.88 7.81
C ALA A 216 -6.19 8.02 7.45
N LEU A 217 -6.39 6.86 6.81
CA LEU A 217 -5.29 6.03 6.33
C LEU A 217 -4.38 6.79 5.36
N GLY A 218 -4.95 7.57 4.44
CA GLY A 218 -4.17 8.41 3.54
C GLY A 218 -3.37 9.51 4.26
N THR A 219 -3.88 10.02 5.37
CA THR A 219 -3.18 11.02 6.22
C THR A 219 -2.02 10.38 6.98
N LEU A 220 -2.23 9.18 7.52
CA LEU A 220 -1.21 8.41 8.25
C LEU A 220 -0.07 7.96 7.34
N HIS A 221 -0.38 7.67 6.08
CA HIS A 221 0.56 7.13 5.09
C HIS A 221 0.91 8.17 4.03
N ILE A 222 1.23 9.40 4.44
CA ILE A 222 1.85 10.37 3.55
C ILE A 222 3.33 10.00 3.40
N HIS A 223 3.66 9.44 2.24
CA HIS A 223 5.01 9.04 1.91
C HIS A 223 5.80 10.20 1.28
N LYS A 224 6.97 9.90 0.71
CA LYS A 224 7.74 10.91 0.00
C LYS A 224 7.09 11.26 -1.34
N LYS A 225 7.32 12.48 -1.84
CA LYS A 225 6.81 12.91 -3.15
C LYS A 225 7.33 12.02 -4.28
N GLU A 226 8.54 11.48 -4.16
CA GLU A 226 9.11 10.54 -5.14
C GLU A 226 8.31 9.22 -5.28
N TYR A 227 7.51 8.86 -4.27
CA TYR A 227 6.59 7.70 -4.31
C TYR A 227 5.16 8.09 -4.69
N SER A 228 4.92 9.37 -5.01
CA SER A 228 3.63 9.84 -5.46
C SER A 228 3.29 9.24 -6.83
N TYR A 229 2.00 9.11 -7.09
CA TYR A 229 1.49 8.76 -8.41
C TYR A 229 0.67 9.95 -8.91
N LYS A 230 1.00 10.45 -10.11
CA LYS A 230 0.42 11.71 -10.65
C LYS A 230 0.47 12.89 -9.66
N ASN A 231 1.58 13.01 -8.91
CA ASN A 231 1.76 14.05 -7.88
C ASN A 231 0.77 13.97 -6.69
N HIS A 232 0.09 12.84 -6.50
CA HIS A 232 -0.79 12.57 -5.36
C HIS A 232 -0.18 11.51 -4.44
N ASN A 233 -0.45 11.64 -3.14
CA ASN A 233 -0.07 10.62 -2.18
C ASN A 233 -0.79 9.29 -2.49
N SER A 234 -0.02 8.22 -2.62
CA SER A 234 -0.53 6.86 -2.81
C SER A 234 -0.17 6.00 -1.60
N PHE A 235 -1.11 5.19 -1.13
CA PHE A 235 -0.90 4.34 0.05
C PHE A 235 -1.55 2.97 -0.11
N PHE A 236 -0.98 1.98 0.57
CA PHE A 236 -1.52 0.63 0.61
C PHE A 236 -2.60 0.51 1.69
N ALA A 237 -3.73 -0.11 1.35
CA ALA A 237 -4.73 -0.54 2.32
C ALA A 237 -5.36 -1.88 1.93
N SER A 238 -5.10 -2.95 2.68
CA SER A 238 -5.83 -4.20 2.44
C SER A 238 -7.29 -4.09 2.90
N SER A 239 -8.20 -4.74 2.18
CA SER A 239 -9.60 -4.83 2.61
C SER A 239 -9.72 -5.41 4.02
N SER A 240 -8.88 -6.38 4.38
CA SER A 240 -8.86 -6.97 5.73
C SER A 240 -8.36 -5.98 6.79
N HIS A 241 -7.37 -5.14 6.46
CA HIS A 241 -6.92 -4.08 7.36
C HIS A 241 -8.03 -3.08 7.63
N ILE A 242 -8.72 -2.64 6.57
CA ILE A 242 -9.88 -1.73 6.69
C ILE A 242 -11.02 -2.40 7.48
N THR A 243 -11.31 -3.68 7.22
CA THR A 243 -12.30 -4.46 7.99
C THR A 243 -11.97 -4.47 9.48
N ASN A 244 -10.70 -4.73 9.83
CA ASN A 244 -10.27 -4.81 11.23
C ASN A 244 -10.34 -3.45 11.94
N VAL A 245 -10.03 -2.37 11.23
CA VAL A 245 -10.14 -0.99 11.75
C VAL A 245 -11.60 -0.61 11.95
N MET A 246 -12.49 -1.02 11.03
CA MET A 246 -13.90 -0.61 11.04
C MET A 246 -14.81 -1.50 11.90
N GLY A 247 -14.54 -2.80 12.01
CA GLY A 247 -15.37 -3.78 12.72
C GLY A 247 -16.78 -4.02 12.16
N MET A 248 -17.22 -3.22 11.16
CA MET A 248 -18.63 -3.14 10.74
C MET A 248 -18.96 -3.83 9.41
N TYR A 249 -17.97 -4.11 8.56
CA TYR A 249 -18.21 -4.62 7.20
C TYR A 249 -17.36 -5.83 6.86
N THR A 250 -17.88 -6.71 6.00
CA THR A 250 -17.09 -7.83 5.46
C THR A 250 -16.08 -7.33 4.42
N SER A 251 -14.98 -8.04 4.24
CA SER A 251 -13.96 -7.71 3.23
C SER A 251 -14.54 -7.65 1.81
N SER A 252 -15.56 -8.46 1.50
CA SER A 252 -16.26 -8.43 0.21
C SER A 252 -17.10 -7.16 0.03
N LYS A 253 -17.84 -6.74 1.08
CA LYS A 253 -18.59 -5.48 1.07
C LYS A 253 -17.64 -4.29 0.91
N ILE A 254 -16.53 -4.25 1.65
CA ILE A 254 -15.50 -3.21 1.51
C ILE A 254 -14.93 -3.17 0.09
N ALA A 255 -14.53 -4.30 -0.49
CA ALA A 255 -13.98 -4.32 -1.85
C ALA A 255 -14.96 -3.74 -2.90
N LYS A 256 -16.26 -4.04 -2.75
CA LYS A 256 -17.31 -3.47 -3.62
C LYS A 256 -17.53 -1.98 -3.38
N LEU A 257 -17.53 -1.54 -2.13
CA LEU A 257 -17.64 -0.11 -1.79
C LEU A 257 -16.45 0.70 -2.30
N LEU A 258 -15.23 0.16 -2.22
CA LEU A 258 -14.05 0.78 -2.82
C LEU A 258 -14.19 0.94 -4.34
N ASN A 259 -14.83 -0.01 -5.03
CA ASN A 259 -15.15 0.17 -6.45
C ASN A 259 -16.14 1.30 -6.67
N VAL A 260 -17.18 1.42 -5.83
CA VAL A 260 -18.14 2.53 -5.92
C VAL A 260 -17.44 3.86 -5.71
N PHE A 261 -16.63 4.01 -4.66
CA PHE A 261 -15.87 5.24 -4.41
C PHE A 261 -14.92 5.58 -5.56
N ALA A 262 -14.32 4.55 -6.19
CA ALA A 262 -13.47 4.74 -7.34
C ALA A 262 -14.25 5.20 -8.58
N VAL A 263 -15.43 4.63 -8.81
CA VAL A 263 -16.32 5.09 -9.89
C VAL A 263 -16.73 6.53 -9.67
N LEU A 264 -17.11 6.90 -8.45
CA LEU A 264 -17.45 8.28 -8.09
C LEU A 264 -16.25 9.24 -8.20
N GLY A 265 -15.02 8.74 -8.36
CA GLY A 265 -13.81 9.56 -8.49
C GLY A 265 -13.26 10.08 -7.17
N LEU A 266 -13.81 9.66 -6.03
CA LEU A 266 -13.34 10.06 -4.70
C LEU A 266 -12.00 9.38 -4.36
N ILE A 267 -11.82 8.16 -4.87
CA ILE A 267 -10.54 7.44 -4.79
C ILE A 267 -10.09 6.99 -6.17
N GLU A 268 -8.81 6.76 -6.35
CA GLU A 268 -8.24 6.13 -7.53
C GLU A 268 -7.41 4.93 -7.10
N LYS A 269 -7.52 3.82 -7.82
CA LYS A 269 -6.66 2.66 -7.58
C LYS A 269 -5.46 2.74 -8.51
N VAL A 270 -4.27 2.70 -7.92
CA VAL A 270 -3.03 2.82 -8.70
C VAL A 270 -2.78 1.51 -9.44
N PRO A 271 -2.62 1.52 -10.78
CA PRO A 271 -2.26 0.33 -11.53
C PRO A 271 -0.92 -0.25 -11.07
N THR A 272 -0.83 -1.58 -10.98
CA THR A 272 0.40 -2.27 -10.55
C THR A 272 1.62 -1.89 -11.40
N SER A 273 1.40 -1.66 -12.70
CA SER A 273 2.44 -1.24 -13.66
C SER A 273 2.97 0.17 -13.45
N GLU A 274 2.22 1.02 -12.74
CA GLU A 274 2.53 2.42 -12.52
C GLU A 274 2.97 2.69 -11.07
N LEU A 275 3.07 1.64 -10.25
CA LEU A 275 3.59 1.75 -8.89
C LEU A 275 5.08 2.04 -8.88
N HIS A 276 5.49 2.90 -7.93
CA HIS A 276 6.90 3.09 -7.63
C HIS A 276 7.58 1.74 -7.32
N PRO A 277 8.82 1.47 -7.81
CA PRO A 277 9.46 0.15 -7.69
C PRO A 277 9.52 -0.41 -6.26
N LEU A 278 9.67 0.46 -5.25
CA LEU A 278 9.67 0.05 -3.84
C LEU A 278 8.29 -0.46 -3.38
N PHE A 279 7.21 0.21 -3.76
CA PHE A 279 5.84 -0.23 -3.48
C PHE A 279 5.48 -1.49 -4.27
N LEU A 280 5.97 -1.63 -5.50
CA LEU A 280 5.81 -2.86 -6.26
C LEU A 280 6.50 -4.04 -5.55
N LYS A 281 7.74 -3.86 -5.09
CA LYS A 281 8.49 -4.89 -4.34
C LYS A 281 7.76 -5.29 -3.05
N GLU A 282 7.26 -4.31 -2.30
CA GLU A 282 6.47 -4.55 -1.09
C GLU A 282 5.15 -5.27 -1.37
N SER A 283 4.45 -4.85 -2.44
CA SER A 283 3.22 -5.48 -2.90
C SER A 283 3.42 -6.96 -3.22
N LEU A 284 4.48 -7.29 -3.96
CA LEU A 284 4.84 -8.66 -4.31
C LEU A 284 5.18 -9.49 -3.07
N LYS A 285 5.97 -8.93 -2.14
CA LYS A 285 6.33 -9.59 -0.88
C LYS A 285 5.10 -9.92 -0.03
N ILE A 286 4.16 -8.98 0.13
CA ILE A 286 2.91 -9.21 0.88
C ILE A 286 2.07 -10.28 0.19
N THR A 287 1.98 -10.23 -1.13
CA THR A 287 1.21 -11.17 -1.94
C THR A 287 1.74 -12.59 -1.79
N GLU A 288 3.07 -12.76 -1.84
CA GLU A 288 3.75 -14.04 -1.65
C GLU A 288 3.56 -14.56 -0.22
N GLN A 289 3.84 -13.74 0.79
CA GLN A 289 3.72 -14.13 2.21
C GLN A 289 2.30 -14.54 2.61
N ARG A 290 1.30 -13.92 2.01
CA ARG A 290 -0.13 -14.19 2.31
C ARG A 290 -0.79 -15.12 1.30
N CYS A 291 -0.02 -15.69 0.36
CA CYS A 291 -0.51 -16.56 -0.70
C CYS A 291 -1.73 -15.98 -1.45
N LEU A 292 -1.74 -14.67 -1.69
CA LEU A 292 -2.88 -13.99 -2.32
C LEU A 292 -2.91 -14.28 -3.82
N GLY A 293 -4.11 -14.51 -4.36
CA GLY A 293 -4.31 -14.72 -5.80
C GLY A 293 -4.21 -13.45 -6.64
N ASN A 294 -4.21 -12.27 -6.02
CA ASN A 294 -4.15 -10.95 -6.66
C ASN A 294 -3.11 -10.09 -5.93
N SER A 295 -2.50 -9.13 -6.63
CA SER A 295 -1.67 -8.10 -6.00
C SER A 295 -2.48 -7.23 -5.04
N VAL A 296 -1.81 -6.70 -4.01
CA VAL A 296 -2.42 -5.72 -3.12
C VAL A 296 -2.69 -4.40 -3.85
N SER A 297 -3.79 -3.72 -3.47
CA SER A 297 -4.19 -2.44 -4.08
C SER A 297 -3.59 -1.25 -3.33
N PHE A 298 -3.14 -0.26 -4.10
CA PHE A 298 -2.79 1.07 -3.63
C PHE A 298 -3.87 2.07 -4.03
N TYR A 299 -4.08 3.08 -3.20
CA TYR A 299 -5.12 4.06 -3.39
C TYR A 299 -4.57 5.48 -3.33
N ILE A 300 -5.15 6.35 -4.15
CA ILE A 300 -5.14 7.79 -3.96
C ILE A 300 -6.52 8.18 -3.47
N VAL A 301 -6.56 9.11 -2.51
CA VAL A 301 -7.79 9.83 -2.15
C VAL A 301 -7.68 11.23 -2.75
N HIS A 302 -8.65 11.57 -3.60
CA HIS A 302 -8.71 12.84 -4.31
C HIS A 302 -9.30 13.94 -3.43
N SER A 303 -9.24 15.20 -3.88
CA SER A 303 -9.94 16.29 -3.19
C SER A 303 -11.44 16.17 -3.43
N PHE A 304 -12.21 15.93 -2.38
CA PHE A 304 -13.65 15.70 -2.53
C PHE A 304 -14.38 16.94 -3.03
N ASN A 305 -14.00 18.13 -2.58
CA ASN A 305 -14.57 19.38 -3.08
C ASN A 305 -14.36 19.52 -4.61
N GLN A 306 -13.18 19.14 -5.12
CA GLN A 306 -12.91 19.20 -6.56
C GLN A 306 -13.65 18.12 -7.35
N MET A 307 -13.92 16.98 -6.71
CA MET A 307 -14.59 15.86 -7.35
C MET A 307 -16.11 15.87 -7.19
N ALA A 308 -16.68 16.76 -6.37
CA ALA A 308 -18.07 16.69 -5.92
C ALA A 308 -19.09 16.72 -7.07
N GLU A 309 -18.96 17.66 -8.00
CA GLU A 309 -19.87 17.80 -9.14
C GLU A 309 -19.83 16.57 -10.06
N GLU A 310 -18.62 16.10 -10.38
CA GLU A 310 -18.43 14.91 -11.21
C GLU A 310 -18.89 13.64 -10.48
N ALA A 311 -18.69 13.56 -9.17
CA ALA A 311 -19.16 12.47 -8.34
C ALA A 311 -20.69 12.41 -8.30
N GLU A 312 -21.37 13.55 -8.17
CA GLU A 312 -22.84 13.65 -8.24
C GLU A 312 -23.34 13.17 -9.61
N ARG A 313 -22.73 13.64 -10.71
CA ARG A 313 -23.08 13.22 -12.07
C ARG A 313 -22.94 11.70 -12.25
N ARG A 314 -21.85 11.11 -11.74
CA ARG A 314 -21.64 9.66 -11.80
C ARG A 314 -22.58 8.89 -10.88
N ALA A 315 -22.90 9.41 -9.71
CA ALA A 315 -23.89 8.83 -8.80
C ALA A 315 -25.29 8.80 -9.45
N ALA A 316 -25.68 9.87 -10.14
CA ALA A 316 -26.92 9.93 -10.89
C ALA A 316 -26.96 8.86 -12.00
N LEU A 317 -25.86 8.69 -12.75
CA LEU A 317 -25.78 7.67 -13.80
C LEU A 317 -25.85 6.23 -13.24
N LEU A 318 -25.18 5.98 -12.11
CA LEU A 318 -25.29 4.70 -11.41
C LEU A 318 -26.74 4.45 -10.96
N ASN A 319 -27.42 5.46 -10.42
CA ASN A 319 -28.80 5.35 -9.97
C ASN A 319 -29.76 5.07 -11.13
N GLN A 320 -29.63 5.78 -12.26
CA GLN A 320 -30.43 5.58 -13.47
C GLN A 320 -30.29 4.15 -14.03
N ASN A 321 -29.11 3.54 -13.90
CA ASN A 321 -28.85 2.17 -14.35
C ASN A 321 -29.09 1.11 -13.25
N GLY A 322 -29.65 1.49 -12.09
CA GLY A 322 -29.92 0.56 -10.99
C GLY A 322 -28.66 -0.09 -10.39
N ILE A 323 -27.50 0.55 -10.53
CA ILE A 323 -26.21 0.02 -10.07
C ILE A 323 -26.01 0.42 -8.61
N ARG A 324 -25.92 -0.56 -7.73
CA ARG A 324 -25.61 -0.41 -6.30
C ARG A 324 -24.26 -1.05 -5.99
N TYR A 325 -23.76 -0.84 -4.77
CA TYR A 325 -22.55 -1.54 -4.34
C TYR A 325 -22.68 -3.07 -4.44
N SER A 326 -23.88 -3.64 -4.30
CA SER A 326 -24.09 -5.09 -4.29
C SER A 326 -23.89 -5.75 -5.65
N ASN A 327 -24.23 -5.07 -6.76
CA ASN A 327 -24.18 -5.59 -8.13
C ASN A 327 -23.11 -4.92 -9.02
N ILE A 328 -22.28 -4.04 -8.47
CA ILE A 328 -21.15 -3.44 -9.21
C ILE A 328 -20.13 -4.51 -9.64
N SER A 329 -19.81 -4.52 -10.94
CA SER A 329 -18.84 -5.44 -11.54
C SER A 329 -18.17 -4.79 -12.75
N LYS A 330 -17.01 -5.32 -13.19
CA LYS A 330 -16.32 -4.82 -14.40
C LYS A 330 -17.27 -4.81 -15.60
N THR A 331 -18.00 -5.90 -15.83
CA THR A 331 -18.95 -6.03 -16.95
C THR A 331 -20.08 -4.99 -16.89
N VAL A 332 -20.63 -4.74 -15.71
CA VAL A 332 -21.68 -3.73 -15.53
C VAL A 332 -21.12 -2.33 -15.81
N LEU A 333 -19.93 -2.01 -15.29
CA LEU A 333 -19.30 -0.71 -15.56
C LEU A 333 -18.91 -0.54 -17.02
N SER A 334 -18.43 -1.58 -17.70
CA SER A 334 -18.06 -1.50 -19.12
C SER A 334 -19.25 -1.16 -20.01
N LYS A 335 -20.46 -1.60 -19.65
CA LYS A 335 -21.68 -1.27 -20.39
C LYS A 335 -22.12 0.19 -20.23
N VAL A 336 -21.84 0.79 -19.07
CA VAL A 336 -22.32 2.15 -18.73
C VAL A 336 -21.26 3.22 -19.02
N PHE A 337 -19.99 2.94 -18.73
CA PHE A 337 -18.89 3.91 -18.80
C PHE A 337 -17.83 3.55 -19.86
N GLY A 338 -17.98 2.40 -20.54
CA GLY A 338 -16.98 1.92 -21.49
C GLY A 338 -15.90 1.04 -20.85
N LEU A 339 -15.22 0.25 -21.69
CA LEU A 339 -14.23 -0.74 -21.25
C LEU A 339 -13.03 -0.11 -20.54
N GLU A 340 -12.48 0.97 -21.09
CA GLU A 340 -11.31 1.67 -20.55
C GLU A 340 -11.56 2.19 -19.13
N PHE A 341 -12.72 2.82 -18.91
CA PHE A 341 -13.13 3.26 -17.57
C PHE A 341 -13.28 2.08 -16.61
N ALA A 342 -13.87 0.97 -17.04
CA ALA A 342 -13.99 -0.20 -16.17
C ALA A 342 -12.61 -0.80 -15.81
N GLU A 343 -11.64 -0.72 -16.71
CA GLU A 343 -10.27 -1.19 -16.48
C GLU A 343 -9.49 -0.31 -15.49
N SER A 344 -9.74 1.00 -15.50
CA SER A 344 -9.14 1.90 -14.50
C SER A 344 -9.67 1.67 -13.08
N ILE A 345 -10.85 1.07 -12.92
CA ILE A 345 -11.42 0.71 -11.60
C ILE A 345 -10.96 -0.68 -11.13
N TYR A 346 -10.74 -1.61 -12.07
CA TYR A 346 -10.38 -3.01 -11.82
C TYR A 346 -8.93 -3.31 -12.22
N VAL A 347 -7.99 -2.58 -11.60
CA VAL A 347 -6.56 -2.60 -11.92
C VAL A 347 -5.77 -3.84 -11.46
N GLN A 348 -6.36 -4.70 -10.63
CA GLN A 348 -5.63 -5.84 -10.06
C GLN A 348 -5.41 -6.93 -11.12
N THR A 349 -4.14 -7.27 -11.33
CA THR A 349 -3.76 -8.42 -12.14
C THR A 349 -4.00 -9.70 -11.34
N ILE A 350 -4.84 -10.59 -11.87
CA ILE A 350 -5.02 -11.93 -11.30
C ILE A 350 -3.71 -12.70 -11.53
N GLN A 351 -3.02 -13.08 -10.46
CA GLN A 351 -1.78 -13.86 -10.59
C GLN A 351 -2.09 -15.29 -11.08
N LYS A 352 -1.10 -15.89 -11.75
CA LYS A 352 -1.14 -17.22 -12.41
C LYS A 352 -1.68 -18.36 -11.52
N ASN A 353 -1.68 -18.21 -10.18
CA ASN A 353 -2.25 -19.18 -9.25
C ASN A 353 -3.77 -19.41 -9.46
N LYS A 354 -4.54 -18.38 -9.82
CA LYS A 354 -5.94 -18.57 -10.21
C LYS A 354 -6.12 -19.16 -11.61
N LYS A 355 -5.18 -18.97 -12.55
CA LYS A 355 -5.18 -19.70 -13.83
C LYS A 355 -4.97 -21.20 -13.59
N LYS A 356 -4.07 -21.57 -12.67
CA LYS A 356 -3.86 -22.97 -12.27
C LYS A 356 -5.08 -23.55 -11.56
N GLN A 357 -5.74 -22.77 -10.70
CA GLN A 357 -6.97 -23.17 -10.02
C GLN A 357 -8.19 -23.24 -10.96
N ALA A 358 -8.33 -22.32 -11.90
CA ALA A 358 -9.37 -22.33 -12.94
C ALA A 358 -9.16 -23.51 -13.90
N LYS A 359 -7.92 -23.79 -14.31
CA LYS A 359 -7.58 -24.97 -15.10
C LYS A 359 -7.85 -26.27 -14.33
N ARG A 360 -7.57 -26.30 -13.01
CA ARG A 360 -7.92 -27.43 -12.14
C ARG A 360 -9.45 -27.59 -12.02
N LEU A 361 -10.19 -26.49 -11.98
CA LEU A 361 -11.66 -26.48 -11.94
C LEU A 361 -12.27 -26.98 -13.26
N GLU A 362 -11.75 -26.54 -14.41
CA GLU A 362 -12.16 -27.02 -15.74
C GLU A 362 -11.94 -28.54 -15.87
N VAL A 363 -10.78 -29.04 -15.43
CA VAL A 363 -10.48 -30.48 -15.44
C VAL A 363 -11.45 -31.26 -14.54
N VAL A 364 -11.76 -30.74 -13.35
CA VAL A 364 -12.72 -31.36 -12.42
C VAL A 364 -14.14 -31.38 -13.00
N GLN A 365 -14.58 -30.26 -13.59
CA GLN A 365 -15.91 -30.16 -14.21
C GLN A 365 -16.03 -31.07 -15.42
N HIS A 366 -14.97 -31.16 -16.24
CA HIS A 366 -14.92 -32.08 -17.37
C HIS A 366 -14.98 -33.55 -16.92
N GLN A 367 -14.26 -33.92 -15.87
CA GLN A 367 -14.32 -35.28 -15.34
C GLN A 367 -15.72 -35.62 -14.79
N LEU A 368 -16.36 -34.69 -14.06
CA LEU A 368 -17.74 -34.88 -13.58
C LEU A 368 -18.74 -35.02 -14.73
N GLU A 369 -18.54 -34.30 -15.83
CA GLU A 369 -19.33 -34.43 -17.05
C GLU A 369 -19.11 -35.79 -17.74
N LEU A 370 -17.86 -36.28 -17.80
CA LEU A 370 -17.56 -37.61 -18.31
C LEU A 370 -18.21 -38.72 -17.47
N ASN A 371 -18.11 -38.64 -16.14
CA ASN A 371 -18.75 -39.58 -15.24
C ASN A 371 -20.28 -39.55 -15.44
N PHE A 372 -20.87 -38.35 -15.62
CA PHE A 372 -22.29 -38.21 -15.95
C PHE A 372 -22.67 -38.93 -17.26
N LEU A 373 -21.88 -38.75 -18.32
CA LEU A 373 -22.11 -39.39 -19.61
C LEU A 373 -21.92 -40.91 -19.56
N GLU A 374 -20.87 -41.39 -18.90
CA GLU A 374 -20.61 -42.82 -18.72
C GLU A 374 -21.79 -43.49 -18.00
N ARG A 375 -22.31 -42.85 -16.95
CA ARG A 375 -23.50 -43.32 -16.25
C ARG A 375 -24.74 -43.24 -17.11
N ALA A 376 -24.95 -42.16 -17.86
CA ALA A 376 -26.08 -42.05 -18.79
C ALA A 376 -26.07 -43.11 -19.91
N ARG A 377 -24.88 -43.55 -20.35
CA ARG A 377 -24.72 -44.61 -21.35
C ARG A 377 -24.94 -46.01 -20.77
N ARG A 378 -24.39 -46.28 -19.58
CA ARG A 378 -24.46 -47.60 -18.93
C ARG A 378 -25.78 -47.87 -18.24
N ALA A 379 -26.33 -46.84 -17.59
CA ALA A 379 -27.59 -46.88 -16.88
C ALA A 379 -28.55 -45.90 -17.58
N SER A 380 -29.77 -46.35 -17.87
CA SER A 380 -30.81 -45.47 -18.45
C SER A 380 -31.21 -44.30 -17.54
N VAL A 381 -30.61 -44.18 -16.35
CA VAL A 381 -30.85 -43.13 -15.35
C VAL A 381 -29.53 -42.70 -14.70
N VAL A 382 -29.41 -41.42 -14.35
CA VAL A 382 -28.24 -40.87 -13.66
C VAL A 382 -28.65 -40.20 -12.35
N THR A 383 -27.92 -40.46 -11.27
CA THR A 383 -28.07 -39.75 -9.99
C THR A 383 -26.80 -39.00 -9.64
N LYS A 384 -26.93 -37.96 -8.80
CA LYS A 384 -25.76 -37.23 -8.29
C LYS A 384 -24.81 -38.14 -7.53
N SER A 385 -25.34 -39.09 -6.76
CA SER A 385 -24.52 -40.04 -6.00
C SER A 385 -23.68 -40.92 -6.90
N ASN A 386 -24.25 -41.45 -8.00
CA ASN A 386 -23.49 -42.31 -8.93
C ASN A 386 -22.41 -41.56 -9.72
N VAL A 387 -22.62 -40.28 -10.03
CA VAL A 387 -21.60 -39.42 -10.69
C VAL A 387 -20.39 -39.20 -9.76
N LEU A 388 -20.62 -39.23 -8.44
CA LEU A 388 -19.60 -38.99 -7.42
C LEU A 388 -18.86 -40.27 -6.96
N GLU A 389 -19.38 -41.46 -7.27
CA GLU A 389 -18.73 -42.75 -6.97
C GLU A 389 -17.38 -42.93 -7.68
N GLU A 390 -17.25 -42.34 -8.86
CA GLU A 390 -16.02 -42.40 -9.65
C GLU A 390 -14.98 -41.37 -9.18
N GLU A 391 -13.70 -41.68 -9.35
CA GLU A 391 -12.63 -40.78 -8.92
C GLU A 391 -12.64 -39.47 -9.71
N VAL A 392 -12.58 -38.35 -8.98
CA VAL A 392 -12.56 -36.99 -9.54
C VAL A 392 -11.39 -36.24 -8.92
N GLY A 393 -10.17 -36.58 -9.38
CA GLY A 393 -8.92 -36.04 -8.88
C GLY A 393 -8.75 -36.16 -7.35
N GLU A 394 -7.85 -35.36 -6.79
CA GLU A 394 -7.56 -35.31 -5.33
C GLU A 394 -8.57 -34.43 -4.55
N LEU A 395 -9.87 -34.60 -4.78
CA LEU A 395 -10.91 -33.82 -4.09
C LEU A 395 -11.58 -34.59 -2.96
N THR A 396 -11.91 -33.90 -1.88
CA THR A 396 -12.79 -34.44 -0.83
C THR A 396 -14.21 -34.59 -1.35
N GLU A 397 -14.98 -35.54 -0.81
CA GLU A 397 -16.39 -35.77 -1.18
C GLU A 397 -17.25 -34.50 -1.09
N LYS A 398 -17.01 -33.65 -0.08
CA LYS A 398 -17.70 -32.37 0.09
C LYS A 398 -17.42 -31.41 -1.07
N GLN A 399 -16.19 -31.37 -1.58
CA GLN A 399 -15.79 -30.52 -2.70
C GLN A 399 -16.35 -31.04 -4.03
N LYS A 400 -16.31 -32.35 -4.27
CA LYS A 400 -16.92 -32.95 -5.46
C LYS A 400 -18.41 -32.64 -5.54
N LYS A 401 -19.14 -32.80 -4.42
CA LYS A 401 -20.57 -32.49 -4.33
C LYS A 401 -20.87 -31.01 -4.60
N HIS A 402 -20.03 -30.10 -4.10
CA HIS A 402 -20.16 -28.67 -4.37
C HIS A 402 -20.02 -28.36 -5.87
N HIS A 403 -18.99 -28.89 -6.53
CA HIS A 403 -18.76 -28.67 -7.95
C HIS A 403 -19.83 -29.31 -8.84
N LEU A 404 -20.26 -30.53 -8.53
CA LEU A 404 -21.34 -31.19 -9.27
C LEU A 404 -22.63 -30.36 -9.18
N ASN A 405 -22.97 -29.81 -8.01
CA ASN A 405 -24.15 -28.97 -7.87
C ASN A 405 -24.09 -27.68 -8.70
N GLN A 406 -22.90 -27.13 -8.95
CA GLN A 406 -22.75 -25.93 -9.79
C GLN A 406 -23.02 -26.22 -11.27
N ILE A 407 -22.66 -27.41 -11.75
CA ILE A 407 -22.78 -27.78 -13.18
C ILE A 407 -24.01 -28.64 -13.47
N TRP A 408 -24.71 -29.16 -12.46
CA TRP A 408 -25.81 -30.10 -12.65
C TRP A 408 -26.89 -29.57 -13.60
N THR A 409 -27.38 -28.34 -13.37
CA THR A 409 -28.40 -27.73 -14.24
C THR A 409 -27.91 -27.60 -15.68
N TYR A 410 -26.65 -27.22 -15.87
CA TYR A 410 -26.03 -27.13 -17.19
C TYR A 410 -25.96 -28.49 -17.89
N LEU A 411 -25.56 -29.56 -17.19
CA LEU A 411 -25.53 -30.92 -17.74
C LEU A 411 -26.92 -31.38 -18.15
N MET A 412 -27.93 -31.10 -17.32
CA MET A 412 -29.33 -31.44 -17.61
C MET A 412 -29.84 -30.75 -18.88
N GLU A 413 -29.53 -29.46 -19.04
CA GLU A 413 -29.91 -28.68 -20.22
C GLU A 413 -29.15 -29.13 -21.47
N LYS A 414 -27.82 -29.29 -21.37
CA LYS A 414 -26.94 -29.66 -22.47
C LYS A 414 -27.28 -31.03 -23.06
N TYR A 415 -27.62 -31.99 -22.21
CA TYR A 415 -27.93 -33.36 -22.61
C TYR A 415 -29.43 -33.68 -22.58
N HIS A 416 -30.29 -32.63 -22.59
CA HIS A 416 -31.75 -32.72 -22.63
C HIS A 416 -32.34 -33.78 -21.70
N CYS A 417 -31.88 -33.77 -20.45
CA CYS A 417 -32.32 -34.72 -19.45
C CYS A 417 -33.60 -34.24 -18.76
N GLU A 418 -34.47 -35.17 -18.38
CA GLU A 418 -35.66 -34.90 -17.60
C GLU A 418 -35.44 -35.26 -16.13
N TYR A 419 -35.96 -34.42 -15.22
CA TYR A 419 -35.79 -34.58 -13.78
C TYR A 419 -37.02 -35.27 -13.18
N ILE A 420 -36.86 -36.53 -12.76
CA ILE A 420 -37.98 -37.35 -12.30
C ILE A 420 -37.75 -37.79 -10.85
N LYS A 421 -38.80 -37.76 -10.03
CA LYS A 421 -38.77 -38.38 -8.70
C LYS A 421 -38.98 -39.90 -8.87
N PRO A 422 -38.04 -40.76 -8.44
CA PRO A 422 -38.12 -42.18 -8.73
C PRO A 422 -39.31 -42.84 -8.01
N THR A 423 -40.07 -43.67 -8.74
CA THR A 423 -41.15 -44.49 -8.17
C THR A 423 -40.60 -45.68 -7.39
N ALA A 424 -41.43 -46.35 -6.58
CA ALA A 424 -41.01 -47.55 -5.85
C ALA A 424 -40.50 -48.68 -6.78
N GLN A 425 -41.03 -48.75 -8.01
CA GLN A 425 -40.60 -49.69 -9.03
C GLN A 425 -39.22 -49.32 -9.59
N MET A 426 -39.03 -48.04 -9.96
CA MET A 426 -37.74 -47.55 -10.48
C MET A 426 -36.61 -47.69 -9.45
N LYS A 427 -36.90 -47.53 -8.16
CA LYS A 427 -35.90 -47.76 -7.11
C LYS A 427 -35.41 -49.20 -7.06
N LYS A 428 -36.29 -50.17 -7.29
CA LYS A 428 -35.92 -51.60 -7.36
C LYS A 428 -35.17 -51.91 -8.65
N GLU A 429 -35.65 -51.39 -9.77
CA GLU A 429 -35.08 -51.62 -11.11
C GLU A 429 -33.66 -51.05 -11.24
N PHE A 430 -33.41 -49.86 -10.67
CA PHE A 430 -32.12 -49.16 -10.78
C PHE A 430 -31.28 -49.21 -9.50
N ALA A 431 -31.63 -50.10 -8.55
CA ALA A 431 -30.93 -50.29 -7.28
C ALA A 431 -30.66 -48.98 -6.50
N LEU A 432 -31.63 -48.05 -6.50
CA LEU A 432 -31.48 -46.73 -5.86
C LEU A 432 -31.81 -46.81 -4.36
N SER A 433 -30.86 -46.42 -3.52
CA SER A 433 -31.01 -46.42 -2.05
C SER A 433 -31.73 -45.17 -1.51
N THR A 434 -31.86 -44.11 -2.29
CA THR A 434 -32.32 -42.78 -1.82
C THR A 434 -33.61 -42.31 -2.52
N PHE A 435 -34.21 -41.23 -2.00
CA PHE A 435 -35.26 -40.45 -2.68
C PHE A 435 -34.67 -39.39 -3.62
N GLU A 436 -33.40 -39.53 -4.01
CA GLU A 436 -32.77 -38.57 -4.91
C GLU A 436 -33.46 -38.61 -6.27
N TYR A 437 -33.68 -37.43 -6.82
CA TYR A 437 -34.21 -37.28 -8.17
C TYR A 437 -33.22 -37.83 -9.19
N ILE A 438 -33.77 -38.47 -10.22
CA ILE A 438 -33.01 -39.09 -11.30
C ILE A 438 -33.06 -38.19 -12.54
N ALA A 439 -31.95 -38.16 -13.27
CA ALA A 439 -31.84 -37.56 -14.59
C ALA A 439 -31.99 -38.64 -15.65
N ILE A 440 -32.92 -38.44 -16.60
CA ILE A 440 -33.13 -39.34 -17.74
C ILE A 440 -32.85 -38.60 -19.04
N PRO A 441 -31.79 -38.95 -19.79
CA PRO A 441 -31.54 -38.36 -21.11
C PRO A 441 -32.66 -38.69 -22.09
N LYS A 442 -33.29 -37.68 -22.70
CA LYS A 442 -34.37 -37.88 -23.67
C LYS A 442 -33.88 -38.26 -25.06
N ASP A 443 -32.70 -37.77 -25.42
CA ASP A 443 -32.10 -38.01 -26.73
C ASP A 443 -30.76 -38.73 -26.55
N ARG A 444 -30.73 -40.01 -26.96
CA ARG A 444 -29.54 -40.85 -26.85
C ARG A 444 -28.50 -40.57 -27.93
N SER A 445 -28.82 -39.78 -28.95
CA SER A 445 -27.85 -39.40 -30.00
C SER A 445 -26.82 -38.36 -29.53
N LEU A 446 -27.06 -37.75 -28.36
CA LEU A 446 -26.21 -36.74 -27.74
C LEU A 446 -25.34 -37.28 -26.59
N LEU A 447 -25.50 -38.57 -26.28
CA LEU A 447 -24.67 -39.33 -25.34
C LEU A 447 -23.54 -40.02 -26.11
#